data_AF-A0A8H6U7T2-F1
#
_entry.id   AF-A0A8H6U7T2-F1
#
_cell.length_a   1.000
_cell.length_b   1.000
_cell.length_c   1.000
_cell.angle_alpha   90.00
_cell.angle_beta   90.00
_cell.angle_gamma   90.00
#
_symmetry.space_group_name_H-M   'P 1'
#
loop_
_entity.id
_entity.type
_entity.pdbx_description
1 polymer ?
#
loop_
_entity_poly.entity_id
_entity_poly.type
_entity_poly.pdbx_seq_one_letter_code
_entity_poly.pdbx_strand_id
1 'polypeptide(L)'
;MYSVAKTIGLPATFVELRHQATHEQLPSLAKLRSAARKALEWIWTYYWRHLGANEQQDDFARGDAAVGGYHELVMGYLGEPEGARKNERRKLLDRLDERQMLLTLAHIADEPSSDAVLMGALRLAGDVLRRGQEVQEEATEDLDRVKGDLLQRRDALLSNDEAEAQEGSGIGWTKYEGTWKPRPIGVA
;
A
#
# COMPACT_ATOMS: atom_id res chain seq x y z
N MET A 1 -24.26 -22.33 16.76
CA MET A 1 -23.34 -21.18 16.56
C MET A 1 -21.93 -21.46 17.11
N TYR A 2 -21.77 -22.01 18.31
CA TYR A 2 -20.45 -22.29 18.91
C TYR A 2 -19.58 -23.30 18.14
N SER A 3 -20.19 -24.25 17.42
CA SER A 3 -19.47 -25.24 16.61
C SER A 3 -18.65 -24.59 15.48
N VAL A 4 -19.25 -23.67 14.72
CA VAL A 4 -18.57 -22.94 13.64
C VAL A 4 -17.49 -22.01 14.19
N ALA A 5 -17.76 -21.34 15.32
CA ALA A 5 -16.78 -20.48 15.98
C ALA A 5 -15.53 -21.24 16.42
N LYS A 6 -15.70 -22.48 16.91
CA LYS A 6 -14.58 -23.35 17.27
C LYS A 6 -13.76 -23.77 16.05
N THR A 7 -14.40 -24.01 14.91
CA THR A 7 -13.70 -24.36 13.66
C THR A 7 -12.81 -23.24 13.14
N ILE A 8 -13.23 -21.98 13.27
CA ILE A 8 -12.46 -20.80 12.81
C ILE A 8 -11.53 -20.22 13.88
N GLY A 9 -11.45 -20.84 15.07
CA GLY A 9 -10.64 -20.33 16.18
C GLY A 9 -11.12 -19.01 16.78
N LEU A 10 -12.40 -18.66 16.60
CA LEU A 10 -12.99 -17.46 17.18
C LEU A 10 -13.25 -17.69 18.67
N PRO A 11 -12.78 -16.80 19.58
CA PRO A 11 -13.06 -16.90 20.99
C PRO A 11 -14.56 -17.01 21.29
N ALA A 12 -14.96 -18.04 22.05
CA ALA A 12 -16.36 -18.29 22.40
C ALA A 12 -17.02 -17.11 23.15
N THR A 13 -16.22 -16.28 23.80
CA THR A 13 -16.65 -15.04 24.46
C THR A 13 -17.31 -14.04 23.52
N PHE A 14 -16.94 -13.99 22.23
CA PHE A 14 -17.59 -13.12 21.26
C PHE A 14 -18.95 -13.66 20.81
N VAL A 15 -19.08 -14.98 20.71
CA VAL A 15 -20.36 -15.64 20.40
C VAL A 15 -21.35 -15.42 21.54
N GLU A 16 -20.87 -15.56 22.77
CA GLU A 16 -21.65 -15.28 23.99
C GLU A 16 -22.08 -13.82 24.05
N LEU A 17 -21.14 -12.88 23.87
CA LEU A 17 -21.43 -11.45 23.89
C LEU A 17 -22.48 -11.06 22.84
N ARG A 18 -22.42 -11.66 21.65
CA ARG A 18 -23.43 -11.47 20.60
C ARG A 18 -24.81 -11.95 21.06
N HIS A 19 -24.90 -13.16 21.61
CA HIS A 19 -26.16 -13.72 22.09
C HIS A 19 -26.80 -12.83 23.16
N GLN A 20 -25.99 -12.40 24.14
CA GLN A 20 -26.42 -11.49 25.20
C GLN A 20 -26.91 -10.15 24.66
N ALA A 21 -26.18 -9.56 23.72
CA ALA A 21 -26.54 -8.25 23.15
C ALA A 21 -27.86 -8.26 22.36
N THR A 22 -28.27 -9.41 21.80
CA THR A 22 -29.49 -9.51 20.97
C THR A 22 -30.70 -10.07 21.72
N HIS A 23 -30.50 -11.00 22.65
CA HIS A 23 -31.59 -11.75 23.28
C HIS A 23 -31.72 -11.53 24.79
N GLU A 24 -30.68 -11.00 25.43
CA GLU A 24 -30.67 -10.75 26.87
C GLU A 24 -30.56 -9.25 27.16
N GLN A 25 -30.16 -8.92 28.38
CA GLN A 25 -29.99 -7.55 28.80
C GLN A 25 -28.71 -6.94 28.23
N LEU A 26 -28.84 -5.69 27.79
CA LEU A 26 -27.77 -4.97 27.10
C LEU A 26 -26.48 -4.96 27.94
N PRO A 27 -25.34 -5.43 27.40
CA PRO A 27 -24.07 -5.44 28.10
C PRO A 27 -23.63 -4.02 28.51
N SER A 28 -22.97 -3.91 29.66
CA SER A 28 -22.43 -2.63 30.13
C SER A 28 -21.37 -2.07 29.17
N LEU A 29 -21.27 -0.74 29.12
CA LEU A 29 -20.31 -0.03 28.27
C LEU A 29 -18.86 -0.49 28.52
N ALA A 30 -18.49 -0.74 29.76
CA ALA A 30 -17.15 -1.23 30.11
C ALA A 30 -16.85 -2.61 29.49
N LYS A 31 -17.83 -3.53 29.53
CA LYS A 31 -17.73 -4.86 28.91
C LYS A 31 -17.59 -4.74 27.39
N LEU A 32 -18.37 -3.87 26.76
CA LEU A 32 -18.29 -3.61 25.31
C LEU A 32 -16.94 -3.01 24.89
N ARG A 33 -16.42 -2.02 25.63
CA ARG A 33 -15.09 -1.42 25.33
C ARG A 33 -13.96 -2.44 25.44
N SER A 34 -14.00 -3.31 26.45
CA SER A 34 -13.01 -4.39 26.59
C SER A 34 -13.13 -5.40 25.45
N ALA A 35 -14.35 -5.82 25.11
CA ALA A 35 -14.59 -6.76 24.03
C ALA A 35 -14.16 -6.19 22.66
N ALA A 36 -14.44 -4.92 22.37
CA ALA A 36 -14.05 -4.26 21.13
C ALA A 36 -12.53 -4.21 20.94
N ARG A 37 -11.76 -3.91 22.00
CA ARG A 37 -10.28 -3.93 21.93
C ARG A 37 -9.75 -5.32 21.59
N LYS A 38 -10.27 -6.36 22.26
CA LYS A 38 -9.90 -7.75 21.99
C LYS A 38 -10.31 -8.18 20.57
N ALA A 39 -11.44 -7.70 20.07
CA ALA A 39 -11.90 -7.99 18.72
C ALA A 39 -10.99 -7.36 17.65
N LEU A 40 -10.56 -6.12 17.85
CA LEU A 40 -9.62 -5.46 16.94
C LEU A 40 -8.28 -6.19 16.88
N GLU A 41 -7.73 -6.59 18.03
CA GLU A 41 -6.49 -7.38 18.10
C GLU A 41 -6.65 -8.75 17.42
N TRP A 42 -7.79 -9.41 17.61
CA TRP A 42 -8.09 -10.68 16.95
C TRP A 42 -8.20 -10.52 15.43
N ILE A 43 -8.91 -9.50 14.94
CA ILE A 43 -9.04 -9.22 13.50
C ILE A 43 -7.68 -8.89 12.89
N TRP A 44 -6.85 -8.11 13.59
CA TRP A 44 -5.48 -7.81 13.16
C TRP A 44 -4.65 -9.09 13.00
N THR A 45 -4.60 -9.92 14.03
CA THR A 45 -3.79 -11.15 14.04
C THR A 45 -4.31 -12.22 13.09
N TYR A 46 -5.63 -12.32 12.90
CA TYR A 46 -6.26 -13.33 12.05
C TYR A 46 -6.22 -12.97 10.56
N TYR A 47 -6.46 -11.70 10.21
CA TYR A 47 -6.61 -11.26 8.82
C TYR A 47 -5.51 -10.29 8.38
N TRP A 48 -5.47 -9.09 8.96
CA TRP A 48 -4.66 -7.98 8.43
C TRP A 48 -3.16 -8.25 8.43
N ARG A 49 -2.63 -8.91 9.48
CA ARG A 49 -1.21 -9.26 9.56
C ARG A 49 -0.76 -10.14 8.40
N HIS A 50 -1.65 -10.97 7.86
CA HIS A 50 -1.31 -11.91 6.78
C HIS A 50 -1.36 -11.26 5.38
N LEU A 51 -1.99 -10.08 5.24
CA LEU A 51 -2.05 -9.39 3.94
C LEU A 51 -0.68 -8.87 3.49
N GLY A 52 0.11 -8.27 4.39
CA GLY A 52 1.47 -7.83 4.09
C GLY A 52 2.52 -8.95 4.17
N ALA A 53 2.22 -10.03 4.91
CA ALA A 53 3.05 -11.21 4.90
C ALA A 53 2.96 -11.95 3.57
N ASN A 54 1.80 -11.98 2.89
CA ASN A 54 1.69 -12.61 1.58
C ASN A 54 2.41 -11.82 0.48
N GLU A 55 2.52 -10.50 0.57
CA GLU A 55 3.41 -9.75 -0.35
C GLU A 55 4.90 -10.05 -0.11
N GLN A 56 5.29 -10.41 1.12
CA GLN A 56 6.67 -10.76 1.47
C GLN A 56 6.96 -12.26 1.32
N GLN A 57 5.94 -13.11 1.45
CA GLN A 57 6.01 -14.57 1.50
C GLN A 57 5.63 -15.19 0.15
N ASP A 58 4.79 -14.56 -0.70
CA ASP A 58 4.77 -14.86 -2.13
C ASP A 58 6.06 -14.37 -2.81
N ASP A 59 6.71 -13.31 -2.31
CA ASP A 59 8.05 -12.91 -2.79
C ASP A 59 9.16 -13.85 -2.30
N PHE A 60 9.02 -14.49 -1.13
CA PHE A 60 9.99 -15.50 -0.66
C PHE A 60 9.73 -16.89 -1.26
N ALA A 61 8.46 -17.28 -1.49
CA ALA A 61 8.10 -18.59 -2.02
C ALA A 61 8.05 -18.66 -3.56
N ARG A 62 7.72 -17.57 -4.28
CA ARG A 62 8.14 -17.41 -5.68
C ARG A 62 9.63 -17.07 -5.78
N GLY A 63 10.17 -16.44 -4.73
CA GLY A 63 11.59 -16.17 -4.54
C GLY A 63 12.43 -17.43 -4.66
N ASP A 64 12.20 -18.49 -3.91
CA ASP A 64 13.16 -19.62 -3.91
C ASP A 64 13.40 -20.27 -5.30
N ALA A 65 12.37 -20.34 -6.16
CA ALA A 65 12.51 -20.82 -7.54
C ALA A 65 13.01 -19.74 -8.53
N ALA A 66 12.67 -18.47 -8.32
CA ALA A 66 13.08 -17.36 -9.19
C ALA A 66 14.46 -16.78 -8.81
N VAL A 67 14.79 -16.73 -7.52
CA VAL A 67 16.09 -16.42 -6.89
C VAL A 67 17.14 -17.40 -7.38
N GLY A 68 16.82 -18.68 -7.60
CA GLY A 68 17.73 -19.59 -8.30
C GLY A 68 18.10 -19.08 -9.71
N GLY A 69 17.11 -18.62 -10.49
CA GLY A 69 17.34 -18.04 -11.82
C GLY A 69 17.96 -16.63 -11.80
N TYR A 70 17.57 -15.77 -10.87
CA TYR A 70 18.08 -14.41 -10.74
C TYR A 70 19.50 -14.40 -10.18
N HIS A 71 19.78 -15.24 -9.18
CA HIS A 71 21.14 -15.45 -8.68
C HIS A 71 22.04 -15.95 -9.80
N GLU A 72 21.62 -16.93 -10.61
CA GLU A 72 22.41 -17.42 -11.75
C GLU A 72 22.61 -16.33 -12.83
N LEU A 73 21.59 -15.51 -13.10
CA LEU A 73 21.68 -14.40 -14.05
C LEU A 73 22.62 -13.29 -13.55
N VAL A 74 22.52 -12.92 -12.27
CA VAL A 74 23.35 -11.88 -11.64
C VAL A 74 24.78 -12.37 -11.49
N MET A 75 25.01 -13.58 -11.01
CA MET A 75 26.35 -14.19 -10.94
C MET A 75 26.96 -14.34 -12.32
N GLY A 76 26.16 -14.71 -13.32
CA GLY A 76 26.58 -14.76 -14.71
C GLY A 76 26.89 -13.37 -15.30
N TYR A 77 26.32 -12.28 -14.79
CA TYR A 77 26.70 -10.92 -15.17
C TYR A 77 27.98 -10.45 -14.46
N LEU A 78 28.12 -10.78 -13.17
CA LEU A 78 29.27 -10.41 -12.35
C LEU A 78 30.55 -11.15 -12.78
N GLY A 79 30.43 -12.39 -13.26
CA GLY A 79 31.54 -13.20 -13.74
C GLY A 79 31.91 -13.00 -15.22
N GLU A 80 31.12 -12.26 -16.01
CA GLU A 80 31.43 -12.06 -17.44
C GLU A 80 32.36 -10.86 -17.68
N PRO A 81 33.39 -11.01 -18.53
CA PRO A 81 34.23 -9.89 -18.94
C PRO A 81 33.43 -8.84 -19.73
N GLU A 82 33.89 -7.59 -19.69
CA GLU A 82 33.32 -6.48 -20.44
C GLU A 82 33.24 -6.81 -21.94
N GLY A 83 32.04 -6.74 -22.52
CA GLY A 83 31.81 -7.13 -23.91
C GLY A 83 30.33 -7.16 -24.30
N ALA A 84 30.06 -7.52 -25.56
CA ALA A 84 28.70 -7.58 -26.11
C ALA A 84 27.77 -8.46 -25.27
N ARG A 85 28.28 -9.58 -24.77
CA ARG A 85 27.55 -10.54 -23.93
C ARG A 85 27.16 -9.97 -22.55
N LYS A 86 28.01 -9.14 -21.95
CA LYS A 86 27.72 -8.45 -20.70
C LYS A 86 26.63 -7.39 -20.89
N ASN A 87 26.66 -6.67 -22.01
CA ASN A 87 25.62 -5.71 -22.38
C ASN A 87 24.27 -6.38 -22.65
N GLU A 88 24.26 -7.55 -23.29
CA GLU A 88 23.04 -8.34 -23.45
C GLU A 88 22.46 -8.79 -22.11
N ARG A 89 23.31 -9.28 -21.19
CA ARG A 89 22.91 -9.62 -19.82
C ARG A 89 22.41 -8.39 -19.06
N ARG A 90 23.04 -7.22 -19.22
CA ARG A 90 22.58 -5.94 -18.64
C ARG A 90 21.16 -5.59 -19.08
N LYS A 91 20.84 -5.74 -20.38
CA LYS A 91 19.49 -5.51 -20.90
C LYS A 91 18.45 -6.47 -20.33
N LEU A 92 18.84 -7.69 -19.96
CA LEU A 92 17.97 -8.64 -19.27
C LEU A 92 17.77 -8.24 -17.81
N LEU A 93 18.83 -7.75 -17.14
CA LEU A 93 18.78 -7.20 -15.79
C LEU A 93 17.89 -5.95 -15.69
N ASP A 94 17.86 -5.10 -16.72
CA ASP A 94 16.99 -3.92 -16.76
C ASP A 94 15.49 -4.24 -16.82
N ARG A 95 15.11 -5.49 -17.14
CA ARG A 95 13.71 -5.94 -17.14
C ARG A 95 13.27 -6.54 -15.81
N LEU A 96 14.20 -6.70 -14.88
CA LEU A 96 13.95 -7.32 -13.59
C LEU A 96 13.43 -6.30 -12.59
N ASP A 97 12.66 -6.80 -11.64
CA ASP A 97 12.15 -5.99 -10.54
C ASP A 97 13.30 -5.50 -9.65
N GLU A 98 13.29 -4.20 -9.33
CA GLU A 98 14.36 -3.52 -8.58
C GLU A 98 14.54 -4.13 -7.19
N ARG A 99 13.44 -4.43 -6.50
CA ARG A 99 13.46 -5.01 -5.16
C ARG A 99 14.12 -6.39 -5.17
N GLN A 100 13.74 -7.24 -6.11
CA GLN A 100 14.30 -8.58 -6.26
C GLN A 100 15.79 -8.55 -6.65
N MET A 101 16.19 -7.58 -7.49
CA MET A 101 17.60 -7.34 -7.81
C MET A 101 18.42 -6.99 -6.54
N LEU A 102 17.92 -6.08 -5.72
CA LEU A 102 18.63 -5.66 -4.51
C LEU A 102 18.72 -6.79 -3.48
N LEU A 103 17.66 -7.59 -3.32
CA LEU A 103 17.67 -8.75 -2.43
C LEU A 103 18.67 -9.82 -2.87
N THR A 104 18.73 -10.12 -4.17
CA THR A 104 19.69 -11.10 -4.72
C THR A 104 21.13 -10.61 -4.59
N LEU A 105 21.39 -9.32 -4.81
CA LEU A 105 22.72 -8.72 -4.61
C LEU A 105 23.15 -8.72 -3.14
N ALA A 106 22.23 -8.44 -2.22
CA ALA A 106 22.50 -8.54 -0.79
C ALA A 106 22.87 -9.98 -0.39
N HIS A 107 22.14 -10.97 -0.92
CA HIS A 107 22.45 -12.38 -0.68
C HIS A 107 23.84 -12.78 -1.21
N ILE A 108 24.20 -12.35 -2.43
CA ILE A 108 25.52 -12.61 -3.02
C ILE A 108 26.65 -11.95 -2.21
N ALA A 109 26.38 -10.78 -1.61
CA ALA A 109 27.35 -10.07 -0.79
C ALA A 109 27.56 -10.70 0.60
N ASP A 110 26.54 -11.36 1.15
CA ASP A 110 26.62 -12.09 2.42
C ASP A 110 27.31 -13.46 2.27
N GLU A 111 27.33 -14.04 1.06
CA GLU A 111 28.04 -15.28 0.76
C GLU A 111 29.56 -15.06 0.60
N PRO A 112 30.42 -16.05 0.97
CA PRO A 112 31.87 -15.97 0.81
C PRO A 112 32.27 -16.05 -0.68
N SER A 113 32.13 -14.93 -1.39
CA SER A 113 32.39 -14.78 -2.81
C SER A 113 33.76 -14.13 -3.08
N SER A 114 34.26 -14.24 -4.32
CA SER A 114 35.49 -13.56 -4.76
C SER A 114 35.36 -12.03 -4.60
N ASP A 115 36.44 -11.35 -4.19
CA ASP A 115 36.49 -9.88 -4.01
C ASP A 115 35.99 -9.10 -5.24
N ALA A 116 36.27 -9.59 -6.45
CA ALA A 116 35.78 -9.01 -7.69
C ALA A 116 34.25 -9.10 -7.85
N VAL A 117 33.66 -10.20 -7.37
CA VAL A 117 32.20 -10.43 -7.39
C VAL A 117 31.52 -9.54 -6.36
N LEU A 118 32.11 -9.42 -5.16
CA LEU A 118 31.60 -8.53 -4.11
C LEU A 118 31.62 -7.06 -4.58
N MET A 119 32.74 -6.58 -5.12
CA MET A 119 32.85 -5.21 -5.64
C MET A 119 31.90 -4.97 -6.82
N GLY A 120 31.73 -5.96 -7.68
CA GLY A 120 30.77 -5.92 -8.78
C GLY A 120 29.32 -5.83 -8.28
N ALA A 121 28.97 -6.63 -7.27
CA ALA A 121 27.63 -6.64 -6.67
C ALA A 121 27.32 -5.30 -5.98
N LEU A 122 28.26 -4.76 -5.20
CA LEU A 122 28.12 -3.47 -4.54
C LEU A 122 27.98 -2.31 -5.55
N ARG A 123 28.76 -2.33 -6.64
CA ARG A 123 28.64 -1.33 -7.70
C ARG A 123 27.28 -1.39 -8.39
N LEU A 124 26.81 -2.60 -8.69
CA LEU A 124 25.51 -2.81 -9.32
C LEU A 124 24.37 -2.36 -8.40
N ALA A 125 24.43 -2.68 -7.10
CA ALA A 125 23.46 -2.23 -6.12
C ALA A 125 23.43 -0.70 -6.01
N GLY A 126 24.60 -0.04 -6.04
CA GLY A 126 24.69 1.43 -6.03
C GLY A 126 24.09 2.09 -7.28
N ASP A 127 24.30 1.50 -8.46
CA ASP A 127 23.69 2.00 -9.72
C ASP A 127 22.16 1.89 -9.68
N VAL A 128 21.63 0.76 -9.17
CA VAL A 128 20.20 0.52 -9.04
C VAL A 128 19.56 1.53 -8.06
N LEU A 129 20.14 1.69 -6.87
CA LEU A 129 19.65 2.64 -5.87
C LEU A 129 19.66 4.09 -6.36
N ARG A 130 20.70 4.50 -7.09
CA ARG A 130 20.77 5.85 -7.66
C ARG A 130 19.66 6.09 -8.69
N ARG A 131 19.41 5.11 -9.57
CA ARG A 131 18.33 5.17 -10.55
C ARG A 131 16.96 5.28 -9.86
N GLY A 132 16.74 4.54 -8.77
CA GLY A 132 15.53 4.64 -7.96
C GLY A 132 15.33 6.04 -7.35
N GLN A 133 16.41 6.68 -6.89
CA GLN A 133 16.36 8.06 -6.37
C GLN A 133 16.00 9.08 -7.46
N GLU A 134 16.61 9.00 -8.64
CA GLU A 134 16.34 9.92 -9.76
C GLU A 134 14.86 9.83 -10.21
N VAL A 135 14.31 8.63 -10.31
CA VAL A 135 12.89 8.41 -10.65
C VAL A 135 11.97 8.97 -9.57
N GLN A 136 12.35 8.84 -8.30
CA GLN A 136 11.57 9.38 -7.18
C GLN A 136 11.57 10.91 -7.17
N GLU A 137 12.70 11.55 -7.49
CA GLU A 137 12.81 13.01 -7.63
C GLU A 137 11.95 13.54 -8.79
N GLU A 138 12.03 12.91 -9.97
CA GLU A 138 11.21 13.28 -11.14
C GLU A 138 9.70 13.17 -10.85
N ALA A 139 9.28 12.09 -10.17
CA ALA A 139 7.89 11.92 -9.76
C ALA A 139 7.41 12.99 -8.77
N THR A 140 8.30 13.49 -7.88
CA THR A 140 7.95 14.58 -6.97
C THR A 140 7.82 15.91 -7.70
N GLU A 141 8.68 16.19 -8.68
CA GLU A 141 8.59 17.40 -9.50
C GLU A 141 7.29 17.43 -10.32
N ASP A 142 6.89 16.29 -10.90
CA ASP A 142 5.64 16.18 -11.64
C ASP A 142 4.41 16.38 -10.74
N LEU A 143 4.45 15.85 -9.51
CA LEU A 143 3.38 16.08 -8.53
C LEU A 143 3.26 17.57 -8.18
N ASP A 144 4.39 18.25 -7.97
CA ASP A 144 4.42 19.67 -7.65
C ASP A 144 3.93 20.53 -8.82
N ARG A 145 4.23 20.16 -10.07
CA ARG A 145 3.67 20.78 -11.27
C ARG A 145 2.15 20.67 -11.31
N VAL A 146 1.60 19.45 -11.16
CA VAL A 146 0.15 19.20 -11.17
C VAL A 146 -0.54 19.98 -10.06
N LYS A 147 0.07 20.04 -8.87
CA LYS A 147 -0.45 20.82 -7.74
C LYS A 147 -0.46 22.32 -8.05
N GLY A 148 0.58 22.84 -8.69
CA GLY A 148 0.63 24.23 -9.17
C GLY A 148 -0.51 24.56 -10.14
N ASP A 149 -0.72 23.71 -11.14
CA ASP A 149 -1.79 23.86 -12.13
C ASP A 149 -3.18 23.87 -11.47
N LEU A 150 -3.41 22.98 -10.49
CA LEU A 150 -4.67 22.92 -9.76
C LEU A 150 -4.92 24.16 -8.91
N LEU A 151 -3.88 24.67 -8.23
CA LEU A 151 -3.98 25.92 -7.46
C LEU A 151 -4.29 27.11 -8.36
N GLN A 152 -3.64 27.20 -9.52
CA GLN A 152 -3.90 28.27 -10.48
C GLN A 152 -5.34 28.22 -11.01
N ARG A 153 -5.84 27.03 -11.35
CA ARG A 153 -7.25 26.85 -11.78
C ARG A 153 -8.24 27.20 -10.68
N ARG A 154 -7.96 26.83 -9.43
CA ARG A 154 -8.77 27.20 -8.27
C ARG A 154 -8.82 28.72 -8.10
N ASP A 155 -7.68 29.38 -8.15
CA ASP A 155 -7.61 30.84 -7.94
C ASP A 155 -8.31 31.61 -9.06
N ALA A 156 -8.26 31.11 -10.30
CA ALA A 156 -9.02 31.65 -11.43
C ALA A 156 -10.56 31.55 -11.20
N LEU A 157 -11.05 30.42 -10.67
CA LEU A 157 -12.47 30.26 -10.34
C LEU A 157 -12.91 31.23 -9.24
N LEU A 158 -12.11 31.35 -8.17
CA LEU A 158 -12.42 32.27 -7.07
C LEU A 158 -12.39 33.73 -7.51
N SER A 159 -11.51 34.10 -8.45
CA SER A 159 -11.49 35.44 -9.03
C SER A 159 -12.70 35.74 -9.94
N ASN A 160 -13.31 34.71 -10.52
CA ASN A 160 -14.50 34.85 -11.36
C ASN A 160 -15.78 34.98 -10.52
N ASP A 161 -15.85 34.30 -9.37
CA ASP A 161 -16.95 34.42 -8.40
C ASP A 161 -17.03 35.83 -7.78
N GLU A 162 -15.92 36.54 -7.61
CA GLU A 162 -15.92 37.94 -7.14
C GLU A 162 -16.50 38.92 -8.18
N ALA A 163 -16.40 38.59 -9.46
CA ALA A 163 -17.01 39.37 -10.55
C ALA A 163 -18.51 39.03 -10.73
N GLU A 164 -18.91 37.76 -10.55
CA GLU A 164 -20.31 37.33 -10.64
C GLU A 164 -21.15 37.70 -9.41
N ALA A 165 -20.53 37.97 -8.25
CA ALA A 165 -21.25 38.45 -7.05
C ALA A 165 -21.89 39.84 -7.22
N GLN A 166 -21.55 40.61 -8.27
CA GLN A 166 -22.20 41.88 -8.61
C GLN A 166 -23.33 41.77 -9.65
N GLU A 167 -23.44 40.65 -10.38
CA GLU A 167 -24.49 40.42 -11.38
C GLU A 167 -24.99 38.97 -11.34
N GLY A 168 -26.03 38.66 -10.55
CA GLY A 168 -26.67 37.35 -10.70
C GLY A 168 -27.53 36.86 -9.56
N SER A 169 -28.74 37.39 -9.43
CA SER A 169 -29.85 36.62 -8.86
C SER A 169 -30.19 35.46 -9.81
N GLY A 170 -29.62 34.27 -9.60
CA GLY A 170 -30.14 33.07 -10.25
C GLY A 170 -29.20 31.87 -10.30
N ILE A 171 -29.71 30.74 -9.78
CA ILE A 171 -29.27 29.36 -10.02
C ILE A 171 -28.02 28.95 -9.22
N GLY A 172 -28.18 28.89 -7.90
CA GLY A 172 -27.25 28.22 -6.99
C GLY A 172 -27.99 27.61 -5.80
N TRP A 173 -27.30 26.78 -5.03
CA TRP A 173 -27.80 26.27 -3.75
C TRP A 173 -28.02 27.45 -2.79
N THR A 174 -29.26 27.88 -2.62
CA THR A 174 -29.60 28.90 -1.63
C THR A 174 -29.78 28.26 -0.27
N LYS A 175 -29.30 28.95 0.77
CA LYS A 175 -29.57 28.56 2.16
C LYS A 175 -31.07 28.61 2.39
N TYR A 176 -31.66 27.52 2.88
CA TYR A 176 -33.09 27.48 3.19
C TYR A 176 -33.41 28.47 4.31
N GLU A 177 -34.13 29.54 3.96
CA GLU A 177 -34.60 30.53 4.93
C GLU A 177 -36.02 30.15 5.38
N GLY A 178 -36.12 29.52 6.55
CA GLY A 178 -37.39 29.19 7.17
C GLY A 178 -37.29 28.10 8.25
N THR A 179 -38.34 27.95 9.05
CA THR A 179 -38.45 26.86 10.03
C THR A 179 -38.84 25.57 9.31
N TRP A 180 -37.97 24.56 9.32
CA TRP A 180 -38.18 23.28 8.64
C TRP A 180 -39.39 22.53 9.25
N LYS A 181 -40.29 22.02 8.40
CA LYS A 181 -41.45 21.21 8.82
C LYS A 181 -41.29 19.76 8.35
N PRO A 182 -41.30 18.77 9.25
CA PRO A 182 -41.22 17.37 8.86
C PRO A 182 -42.46 16.94 8.07
N ARG A 183 -42.26 16.25 6.95
CA ARG A 183 -43.31 15.47 6.29
C ARG A 183 -43.13 14.00 6.68
N PRO A 184 -44.16 13.32 7.22
CA PRO A 184 -44.08 11.90 7.49
C PRO A 184 -43.99 11.15 6.15
N ILE A 185 -42.98 10.29 6.02
CA ILE A 185 -42.83 9.38 4.88
C ILE A 185 -43.89 8.28 5.02
N GLY A 186 -44.73 8.11 3.99
CA GLY A 186 -45.62 6.95 3.87
C GLY A 186 -47.13 7.18 4.12
N VAL A 187 -47.71 8.28 3.64
CA VAL A 187 -49.17 8.33 3.40
C VAL A 187 -49.43 8.78 1.96
N ALA A 188 -49.60 7.79 1.10
CA ALA A 188 -50.38 7.84 -0.12
C ALA A 188 -51.33 6.64 -0.09
#